data_AF-A0A375YBH0-F1
#
_entry.id   AF-A0A375YBH0-F1
#
_cell.length_a   1.000
_cell.length_b   1.000
_cell.length_c   1.000
_cell.angle_alpha   90.00
_cell.angle_beta   90.00
_cell.angle_gamma   90.00
#
_symmetry.space_group_name_H-M   'P 1'
#
loop_
_entity.id
_entity.type
_entity.pdbx_description
1 polymer ?
#
loop_
_entity_poly.entity_id
_entity_poly.type
_entity_poly.pdbx_seq_one_letter_code
_entity_poly.pdbx_strand_id
1 'polypeptide(L)'
;MSDTPDVDRLARSMLLLHGHDDEEHEHGHTPSPGGPGSWRKAPDFASDPERAAAVREATRRDRERYLSSGLVSIDCRFCHVAVQVKKLGPAHTSVQWNSEATARCAHFSEIRASGGDPARERACPRLADSIRHAVAEGCLEEYSSAPAPGDG
;
A
#
# COMPACT_ATOMS: atom_id res chain seq x y z
N MET A 1 -14.36 -16.18 47.03
CA MET A 1 -13.20 -15.30 46.77
C MET A 1 -12.52 -15.87 45.54
N SER A 2 -12.61 -15.19 44.40
CA SER A 2 -12.05 -15.67 43.13
C SER A 2 -10.55 -15.78 43.26
N ASP A 3 -10.06 -17.02 43.17
CA ASP A 3 -8.64 -17.31 43.04
C ASP A 3 -8.21 -16.80 41.67
N THR A 4 -7.47 -15.69 41.66
CA THR A 4 -6.98 -15.11 40.41
C THR A 4 -5.78 -15.95 39.99
N PRO A 5 -5.82 -16.64 38.83
CA PRO A 5 -4.74 -17.54 38.48
C PRO A 5 -3.44 -16.76 38.35
N ASP A 6 -2.40 -17.28 39.00
CA ASP A 6 -1.04 -16.75 38.98
C ASP A 6 -0.56 -16.60 37.53
N VAL A 7 -0.33 -15.34 37.12
CA VAL A 7 0.06 -14.96 35.77
C VAL A 7 1.35 -15.64 35.36
N ASP A 8 2.29 -15.83 36.28
CA ASP A 8 3.57 -16.49 35.99
C ASP A 8 3.38 -17.99 35.73
N ARG A 9 2.48 -18.64 36.46
CA ARG A 9 2.13 -20.04 36.24
C ARG A 9 1.45 -20.23 34.88
N LEU A 10 0.54 -19.31 34.52
CA LEU A 10 -0.14 -19.35 33.24
C LEU A 10 0.85 -19.12 32.08
N ALA A 11 1.78 -18.16 32.23
CA ALA A 11 2.83 -17.88 31.24
C ALA A 11 3.77 -19.09 31.04
N ARG A 12 4.19 -19.75 32.12
CA ARG A 12 5.01 -20.97 32.05
C ARG A 12 4.27 -22.14 31.41
N SER A 13 2.98 -22.31 31.73
CA SER A 13 2.14 -23.33 31.10
C SER A 13 1.93 -23.08 29.61
N MET A 14 1.78 -21.81 29.21
CA MET A 14 1.67 -21.41 27.81
C MET A 14 2.97 -21.65 27.05
N LEU A 15 4.13 -21.32 27.64
CA LEU A 15 5.45 -21.61 27.06
C LEU A 15 5.70 -23.11 26.91
N LEU A 16 5.23 -23.95 27.84
CA LEU A 16 5.34 -25.40 27.75
C LEU A 16 4.39 -26.01 26.70
N LEU A 17 3.17 -25.48 26.57
CA LEU A 17 2.19 -25.98 25.60
C LEU A 17 2.56 -25.59 24.16
N HIS A 18 3.17 -24.41 23.97
CA HIS A 18 3.58 -23.93 22.65
C HIS A 18 4.89 -24.56 22.15
N GLY A 19 5.56 -25.40 22.96
CA GLY A 19 6.84 -25.97 22.59
C GLY A 19 7.94 -24.90 22.52
N HIS A 20 9.10 -25.21 23.08
CA HIS A 20 10.31 -24.53 22.65
C HIS A 20 10.77 -25.27 21.40
N ASP A 21 10.25 -24.87 20.24
CA ASP A 21 10.67 -25.40 18.94
C ASP A 21 12.07 -24.84 18.61
N ASP A 22 13.07 -25.36 19.33
CA ASP A 22 14.46 -25.47 18.86
C ASP A 22 14.65 -26.81 18.11
N GLU A 23 13.56 -27.38 17.59
CA GLU A 23 13.60 -28.51 16.65
C GLU A 23 13.94 -27.96 15.26
N GLU A 24 15.21 -28.13 14.90
CA GLU A 24 15.79 -27.93 13.58
C GLU A 24 14.90 -28.50 12.47
N HIS A 25 14.04 -27.64 11.89
CA HIS A 25 13.52 -27.91 10.56
C HIS A 25 14.68 -27.77 9.59
N GLU A 26 15.21 -28.91 9.15
CA GLU A 26 16.24 -29.03 8.12
C GLU A 26 15.73 -28.48 6.77
N HIS A 27 15.73 -27.15 6.66
CA HIS A 27 15.74 -26.44 5.41
C HIS A 27 17.18 -26.01 5.19
N GLY A 28 17.92 -26.82 4.42
CA GLY A 28 19.35 -26.67 4.17
C GLY A 28 19.76 -25.24 3.86
N HIS A 29 20.26 -24.55 4.88
CA HIS A 29 20.89 -23.25 4.78
C HIS A 29 22.18 -23.30 5.59
N THR A 30 23.27 -23.72 4.95
CA THR A 30 24.63 -23.46 5.45
C THR A 30 24.84 -21.95 5.52
N PRO A 31 24.97 -21.33 6.71
CA PRO A 31 25.26 -19.91 6.82
C PRO A 31 26.77 -19.70 6.68
N SER A 32 27.17 -18.85 5.74
CA SER A 32 28.56 -18.34 5.68
C SER A 32 28.75 -17.25 6.75
N PRO A 33 29.88 -17.20 7.46
CA PRO A 33 30.08 -16.24 8.55
C PRO A 33 30.54 -14.89 7.98
N GLY A 34 29.61 -13.93 7.84
CA GLY A 34 29.95 -12.58 7.38
C GLY A 34 28.83 -11.56 7.50
N GLY A 35 28.68 -10.95 8.68
CA GLY A 35 28.07 -9.62 8.87
C GLY A 35 26.55 -9.55 9.09
N PRO A 36 26.04 -8.48 9.73
CA PRO A 36 24.62 -8.33 10.02
C PRO A 36 23.83 -7.94 8.76
N GLY A 37 22.81 -8.73 8.44
CA GLY A 37 21.65 -8.28 7.66
C GLY A 37 21.72 -8.43 6.14
N SER A 38 21.43 -9.63 5.64
CA SER A 38 20.96 -9.79 4.25
C SER A 38 19.98 -10.97 4.15
N TRP A 39 18.96 -10.99 5.01
CA TRP A 39 17.86 -11.90 4.74
C TRP A 39 16.90 -11.26 3.73
N ARG A 40 17.29 -11.32 2.45
CA ARG A 40 16.32 -11.21 1.37
C ARG A 40 15.68 -12.59 1.21
N LYS A 41 14.35 -12.67 1.24
CA LYS A 41 13.66 -13.93 0.94
C LYS A 41 13.88 -14.42 -0.50
N ALA A 42 14.29 -13.53 -1.40
CA ALA A 42 14.60 -13.84 -2.79
C ALA A 42 16.09 -13.60 -3.08
N PRO A 43 16.75 -14.46 -3.87
CA PRO A 43 18.11 -14.23 -4.37
C PRO A 43 18.22 -12.94 -5.18
N ASP A 44 19.38 -12.30 -5.18
CA ASP A 44 19.65 -11.09 -5.97
C ASP A 44 20.10 -11.37 -7.42
N PHE A 45 20.37 -12.65 -7.74
CA PHE A 45 20.89 -13.11 -9.02
C PHE A 45 22.17 -12.38 -9.46
N ALA A 46 23.04 -11.99 -8.51
CA ALA A 46 24.24 -11.21 -8.82
C ALA A 46 25.19 -11.88 -9.84
N SER A 47 25.22 -13.23 -9.88
CA SER A 47 26.01 -14.01 -10.83
C SER A 47 25.38 -14.15 -12.21
N ASP A 48 24.13 -13.71 -12.39
CA ASP A 48 23.35 -13.83 -13.63
C ASP A 48 22.67 -12.49 -13.94
N PRO A 49 23.36 -11.59 -14.67
CA PRO A 49 22.85 -10.23 -14.92
C PRO A 49 21.58 -10.22 -15.78
N GLU A 50 21.40 -11.20 -16.66
CA GLU A 50 20.22 -11.34 -17.50
C GLU A 50 19.00 -11.72 -16.66
N ARG A 51 19.14 -12.71 -15.78
CA ARG A 51 18.07 -13.08 -14.85
C ARG A 51 17.77 -11.96 -13.87
N ALA A 52 18.78 -11.27 -13.36
CA ALA A 52 18.58 -10.10 -12.50
C ALA A 52 17.80 -8.99 -13.22
N ALA A 53 18.07 -8.74 -14.51
CA ALA A 53 17.33 -7.78 -15.32
C ALA A 53 15.88 -8.21 -15.58
N ALA A 54 15.67 -9.49 -15.91
CA ALA A 54 14.34 -10.05 -16.13
C ALA A 54 13.46 -9.93 -14.87
N VAL A 55 14.01 -10.22 -13.69
CA VAL A 55 13.31 -10.08 -12.41
C VAL A 55 12.97 -8.62 -12.12
N ARG A 56 13.90 -7.69 -12.31
CA ARG A 56 13.63 -6.25 -12.13
C ARG A 56 12.50 -5.75 -13.03
N GLU A 57 12.50 -6.16 -14.29
CA GLU A 57 11.44 -5.79 -15.24
C GLU A 57 10.09 -6.42 -14.86
N ALA A 58 10.07 -7.68 -14.44
CA ALA A 58 8.87 -8.33 -13.94
C ALA A 58 8.31 -7.61 -12.70
N THR A 59 9.17 -7.27 -11.72
CA THR A 59 8.79 -6.47 -10.55
C THR A 59 8.25 -5.10 -10.94
N ARG A 60 8.85 -4.44 -11.94
CA ARG A 60 8.38 -3.14 -12.43
C ARG A 60 6.98 -3.24 -13.02
N ARG A 61 6.73 -4.24 -13.88
CA ARG A 61 5.41 -4.49 -14.49
C ARG A 61 4.36 -4.84 -13.46
N ASP A 62 4.71 -5.67 -12.49
CA ASP A 62 3.82 -6.04 -11.40
C ASP A 62 3.45 -4.81 -10.56
N ARG A 63 4.44 -4.03 -10.14
CA ARG A 63 4.22 -2.76 -9.44
C ARG A 63 3.33 -1.79 -10.24
N GLU A 64 3.59 -1.66 -11.53
CA GLU A 64 2.78 -0.80 -12.41
C GLU A 64 1.33 -1.27 -12.43
N ARG A 65 1.09 -2.58 -12.61
CA ARG A 65 -0.26 -3.17 -12.56
C ARG A 65 -0.94 -2.91 -11.21
N TYR A 66 -0.26 -3.16 -10.09
CA TYR A 66 -0.81 -2.93 -8.75
C TYR A 66 -1.16 -1.46 -8.51
N LEU A 67 -0.33 -0.53 -8.98
CA LEU A 67 -0.50 0.90 -8.69
C LEU A 67 -1.42 1.62 -9.67
N SER A 68 -1.61 1.15 -10.90
CA SER A 68 -2.37 1.87 -11.94
C SER A 68 -3.62 1.16 -12.45
N SER A 69 -3.79 -0.14 -12.19
CA SER A 69 -4.91 -0.91 -12.75
C SER A 69 -6.29 -0.37 -12.31
N GLY A 70 -7.09 0.02 -13.29
CA GLY A 70 -8.45 0.51 -13.09
C GLY A 70 -8.54 1.93 -12.52
N LEU A 71 -7.44 2.67 -12.46
CA LEU A 71 -7.46 4.08 -12.10
C LEU A 71 -7.64 4.93 -13.34
N VAL A 72 -8.55 5.89 -13.24
CA VAL A 72 -8.83 6.88 -14.27
C VAL A 72 -8.25 8.22 -13.84
N SER A 73 -7.64 8.94 -14.78
CA SER A 73 -7.14 10.27 -14.52
C SER A 73 -8.30 11.26 -14.44
N ILE A 74 -8.42 11.96 -13.32
CA ILE A 74 -9.47 12.95 -13.07
C ILE A 74 -8.81 14.27 -12.71
N ASP A 75 -9.20 15.31 -13.43
CA ASP A 75 -8.78 16.68 -13.14
C ASP A 75 -9.74 17.33 -12.14
N CYS A 76 -9.17 17.99 -11.12
CA CYS A 76 -9.95 18.87 -10.26
C CYS A 76 -10.48 20.04 -11.09
N ARG A 77 -11.80 20.20 -11.19
CA ARG A 77 -12.42 21.29 -11.99
C ARG A 77 -12.14 22.69 -11.43
N PHE A 78 -11.61 22.79 -10.21
CA PHE A 78 -11.28 24.06 -9.57
C PHE A 78 -9.82 24.49 -9.80
N CYS A 79 -8.85 23.59 -9.54
CA CYS A 79 -7.41 23.92 -9.60
C CYS A 79 -6.64 23.13 -10.67
N HIS A 80 -7.32 22.29 -11.44
CA HIS A 80 -6.78 21.53 -12.58
C HIS A 80 -5.59 20.61 -12.25
N VAL A 81 -5.45 20.20 -10.99
CA VAL A 81 -4.52 19.13 -10.64
C VAL A 81 -5.10 17.78 -11.08
N ALA A 82 -4.26 16.97 -11.71
CA ALA A 82 -4.61 15.61 -12.14
C ALA A 82 -4.32 14.60 -11.02
N VAL A 83 -5.28 13.74 -10.71
CA VAL A 83 -5.15 12.63 -9.76
C VAL A 83 -5.64 11.33 -10.39
N GLN A 84 -5.21 10.20 -9.85
CA GLN A 84 -5.66 8.88 -10.30
C GLN A 84 -6.76 8.39 -9.36
N VAL A 85 -7.95 8.10 -9.89
CA VAL A 85 -9.15 7.79 -9.11
C VAL A 85 -9.75 6.45 -9.52
N LYS A 86 -10.16 5.65 -8.52
CA LYS A 86 -10.90 4.41 -8.70
C LYS A 86 -12.04 4.36 -7.68
N LYS A 87 -13.28 4.20 -8.14
CA LYS A 87 -14.42 3.95 -7.24
C LYS A 87 -14.61 2.45 -7.06
N LEU A 88 -14.84 2.05 -5.81
CA LEU A 88 -15.14 0.67 -5.40
C LEU A 88 -16.57 0.59 -4.82
N GLY A 89 -17.37 1.63 -5.05
CA GLY A 89 -18.76 1.77 -4.63
C GLY A 89 -19.13 3.21 -4.25
N PRO A 90 -20.39 3.47 -3.87
CA PRO A 90 -20.92 4.81 -3.59
C PRO A 90 -20.11 5.57 -2.54
N ALA A 91 -19.76 4.89 -1.44
CA ALA A 91 -19.04 5.48 -0.31
C ALA A 91 -17.52 5.25 -0.35
N HIS A 92 -17.00 4.48 -1.29
CA HIS A 92 -15.59 4.07 -1.30
C HIS A 92 -14.87 4.51 -2.59
N THR A 93 -13.98 5.48 -2.43
CA THR A 93 -13.16 6.04 -3.50
C THR A 93 -11.69 5.93 -3.12
N SER A 94 -10.90 5.26 -3.95
CA SER A 94 -9.44 5.33 -3.88
C SER A 94 -8.98 6.52 -4.71
N VAL A 95 -8.18 7.40 -4.11
CA VAL A 95 -7.57 8.55 -4.79
C VAL A 95 -6.08 8.48 -4.55
N GLN A 96 -5.31 8.36 -5.64
CA GLN A 96 -3.86 8.45 -5.57
C GLN A 96 -3.41 9.85 -5.95
N TRP A 97 -2.68 10.45 -5.01
CA TRP A 97 -2.05 11.74 -5.17
C TRP A 97 -0.58 11.56 -5.50
N ASN A 98 -0.10 12.32 -6.49
CA ASN A 98 1.32 12.49 -6.72
C ASN A 98 1.82 13.78 -6.02
N SER A 99 3.14 13.94 -5.97
CA SER A 99 3.80 15.08 -5.34
C SER A 99 3.40 16.42 -5.97
N GLU A 100 3.29 16.47 -7.30
CA GLU A 100 2.90 17.68 -8.03
C GLU A 100 1.46 18.11 -7.70
N ALA A 101 0.50 17.19 -7.79
CA ALA A 101 -0.92 17.45 -7.50
C ALA A 101 -1.11 17.91 -6.05
N THR A 102 -0.39 17.29 -5.11
CA THR A 102 -0.42 17.68 -3.70
C THR A 102 0.15 19.08 -3.48
N ALA A 103 1.23 19.43 -4.18
CA ALA A 103 1.85 20.75 -4.09
C ALA A 103 0.97 21.85 -4.71
N ARG A 104 0.29 21.57 -5.83
CA ARG A 104 -0.48 22.55 -6.61
C ARG A 104 -1.95 22.67 -6.19
N CYS A 105 -2.48 21.74 -5.40
CA CYS A 105 -3.87 21.77 -4.96
C CYS A 105 -4.19 23.04 -4.15
N ALA A 106 -5.10 23.87 -4.65
CA ALA A 106 -5.47 25.14 -4.02
C ALA A 106 -5.96 24.99 -2.57
N HIS A 107 -6.79 23.98 -2.28
CA HIS A 107 -7.28 23.72 -0.93
C HIS A 107 -6.14 23.34 0.04
N PHE A 108 -5.21 22.50 -0.41
CA PHE A 108 -4.05 22.15 0.40
C PHE A 108 -3.10 23.34 0.58
N SER A 109 -2.99 24.21 -0.42
CA SER A 109 -2.24 25.47 -0.29
C SER A 109 -2.87 26.41 0.71
N GLU A 110 -4.21 26.52 0.76
CA GLU A 110 -4.95 27.29 1.77
C GLU A 110 -4.65 26.76 3.19
N ILE A 111 -4.69 25.44 3.40
CA ILE A 111 -4.35 24.80 4.68
C ILE A 111 -2.92 25.12 5.11
N ARG A 112 -1.95 25.00 4.18
CA ARG A 112 -0.54 25.33 4.47
C ARG A 112 -0.39 26.81 4.84
N ALA A 113 -1.08 27.70 4.14
CA ALA A 113 -1.03 29.14 4.40
C ALA A 113 -1.60 29.51 5.77
N SER A 114 -2.60 28.77 6.27
CA SER A 114 -3.11 28.91 7.63
C SER A 114 -2.25 28.21 8.70
N GLY A 115 -1.10 27.65 8.33
CA GLY A 115 -0.21 26.92 9.25
C GLY A 115 -0.64 25.49 9.56
N GLY A 116 -1.59 24.93 8.82
CA GLY A 116 -2.06 23.55 8.97
C GLY A 116 -1.26 22.55 8.11
N ASP A 117 -1.52 21.27 8.35
CA ASP A 117 -0.94 20.16 7.59
C ASP A 117 -2.01 19.48 6.71
N PRO A 118 -1.90 19.56 5.37
CA PRO A 118 -2.85 18.91 4.46
C PRO A 118 -2.95 17.39 4.63
N ALA A 119 -1.92 16.72 5.17
CA ALA A 119 -1.96 15.28 5.41
C ALA A 119 -2.98 14.88 6.50
N ARG A 120 -3.44 15.84 7.31
CA ARG A 120 -4.48 15.63 8.34
C ARG A 120 -5.90 15.81 7.80
N GLU A 121 -6.03 16.36 6.60
CA GLU A 121 -7.32 16.53 5.94
C GLU A 121 -7.79 15.20 5.36
N ARG A 122 -9.09 14.91 5.44
CA ARG A 122 -9.63 13.65 4.90
C ARG A 122 -9.49 13.58 3.39
N ALA A 123 -9.81 14.68 2.71
CA ALA A 123 -9.72 14.84 1.27
C ALA A 123 -9.91 16.31 0.88
N CYS A 124 -9.50 16.69 -0.34
CA CYS A 124 -9.90 17.98 -0.91
C CYS A 124 -11.40 17.96 -1.29
N PRO A 125 -12.25 18.80 -0.70
CA PRO A 125 -13.69 18.80 -0.98
C PRO A 125 -13.99 19.19 -2.44
N ARG A 126 -13.23 20.14 -2.99
CA ARG A 126 -13.35 20.57 -4.41
C ARG A 126 -13.04 19.44 -5.39
N LEU A 127 -12.09 18.57 -5.03
CA LEU A 127 -11.81 17.36 -5.81
C LEU A 127 -12.92 16.32 -5.65
N ALA A 128 -13.44 16.12 -4.43
CA ALA A 128 -14.54 15.20 -4.20
C ALA A 128 -15.77 15.57 -5.03
N ASP A 129 -16.06 16.87 -5.18
CA ASP A 129 -17.13 17.37 -6.05
C ASP A 129 -16.84 17.06 -7.53
N SER A 130 -15.59 17.25 -7.95
CA SER A 130 -15.14 16.93 -9.32
C SER A 130 -15.28 15.43 -9.62
N ILE A 131 -14.96 14.56 -8.67
CA ILE A 131 -15.13 13.11 -8.79
C ILE A 131 -16.62 12.75 -8.91
N ARG A 132 -17.49 13.32 -8.07
CA ARG A 132 -18.95 13.06 -8.16
C ARG A 132 -19.51 13.51 -9.51
N HIS A 133 -19.04 14.63 -10.02
CA HIS A 133 -19.41 15.07 -11.36
C HIS A 133 -18.90 14.12 -12.45
N ALA A 134 -17.66 13.65 -12.37
CA ALA A 134 -17.13 12.67 -13.33
C ALA A 134 -17.93 11.36 -13.35
N VAL A 135 -18.45 10.93 -12.20
CA VAL A 135 -19.37 9.78 -12.12
C VAL A 135 -20.70 10.09 -12.80
N ALA A 136 -21.28 11.26 -12.53
CA ALA A 136 -22.57 11.66 -13.11
C ALA A 136 -22.52 11.79 -14.65
N GLU A 137 -21.40 12.24 -15.20
CA GLU A 137 -21.18 12.33 -16.65
C GLU A 137 -20.76 11.00 -17.29
N GLY A 138 -20.55 9.94 -16.50
CA GLY A 138 -20.06 8.65 -16.99
C GLY A 138 -18.57 8.62 -17.37
N CYS A 139 -17.80 9.68 -17.04
CA CYS A 139 -16.35 9.72 -17.21
C CYS A 139 -15.60 8.85 -16.19
N LEU A 140 -16.23 8.54 -15.06
CA LEU A 140 -15.72 7.64 -14.03
C LEU A 140 -16.79 6.61 -13.66
N GLU A 141 -16.44 5.33 -13.68
CA GLU A 141 -17.35 4.27 -13.25
C GLU A 141 -17.64 4.37 -11.74
N GLU A 142 -18.90 4.22 -11.32
CA GLU A 142 -19.30 4.17 -9.89
C GLU A 142 -18.71 2.94 -9.17
N TYR A 143 -18.57 1.85 -9.92
CA TYR A 143 -17.92 0.61 -9.50
C TYR A 143 -16.94 0.22 -10.58
N SER A 144 -15.65 0.25 -10.26
CA SER A 144 -14.63 -0.12 -11.23
C SER A 144 -14.74 -1.60 -11.61
N SER A 145 -14.83 -1.84 -12.91
CA SER A 145 -14.81 -3.17 -13.54
C SER A 145 -13.41 -3.80 -13.62
N ALA A 146 -12.36 -3.04 -13.31
CA ALA A 146 -10.99 -3.51 -13.44
C ALA A 146 -10.67 -4.63 -12.43
N PRO A 147 -10.07 -5.76 -12.88
CA PRO A 147 -9.77 -6.90 -12.03
C PRO A 147 -8.82 -6.51 -10.91
N ALA A 148 -8.91 -7.24 -9.79
CA ALA A 148 -8.00 -7.06 -8.68
C ALA A 148 -6.57 -7.39 -9.15
N PRO A 149 -5.56 -6.61 -8.72
CA PRO A 149 -4.19 -6.93 -9.04
C PRO A 149 -3.78 -8.20 -8.27
N GLY A 150 -3.53 -9.28 -9.00
CA GLY A 150 -3.13 -10.59 -8.45
C GLY A 150 -3.72 -11.81 -9.16
N ASP A 151 -4.82 -11.66 -9.90
CA ASP A 151 -5.56 -12.78 -10.51
C ASP A 151 -5.10 -13.16 -11.95
N GLY A 152 -3.82 -12.93 -12.29
CA GLY A 152 -3.32 -13.08 -13.67
C GLY A 152 -2.07 -13.93 -13.80
#